data_AF-A0A943FHF4-F1
#
_entry.id   AF-A0A943FHF4-F1
#
_cell.length_a   1.000
_cell.length_b   1.000
_cell.length_c   1.000
_cell.angle_alpha   90.00
_cell.angle_beta   90.00
_cell.angle_gamma   90.00
#
_symmetry.space_group_name_H-M   'P 1'
#
loop_
_entity.id
_entity.type
_entity.pdbx_description
1 polymer ?
#
loop_
_entity_poly.entity_id
_entity_poly.type
_entity_poly.pdbx_seq_one_letter_code
_entity_poly.pdbx_strand_id
1 'polypeptide(L)'
;MEEERREKNLGSFVAALRREKGWTQKELAERLHVTDKAVSKWERRVSMPDTALLIPLAETLGVSVTELLRGERLESDAPLAQREVEMLVEGAVRLSAGEQQRRQEERQKWKRRWWLCLPLAVLGMAVLLLCAPDPAVFGGVLLVEGLCLGFGAYLCFGIRDVLPAYYDENRITSYSDGIFRMNLAGIALNNRNWPHIIRTCRLWLIGTPVGFPLLCLMLRAFLPPLGWLPLSLIAVLGFFVPVVYAAKKYE
;
A
#
# COMPACT_ATOMS: atom_id res chain seq x y z
N MET A 1 27.39 -27.07 -3.39
CA MET A 1 28.65 -26.32 -3.66
C MET A 1 28.90 -25.20 -2.66
N GLU A 2 27.92 -24.32 -2.34
CA GLU A 2 28.16 -23.25 -1.34
C GLU A 2 28.29 -23.75 0.11
N GLU A 3 27.48 -24.72 0.55
CA GLU A 3 27.61 -25.34 1.89
C GLU A 3 28.97 -26.02 2.07
N GLU A 4 29.44 -26.75 1.06
CA GLU A 4 30.73 -27.43 1.08
C GLU A 4 31.92 -26.43 1.11
N ARG A 5 31.76 -25.26 0.48
CA ARG A 5 32.74 -24.16 0.58
C ARG A 5 32.70 -23.47 1.95
N ARG A 6 31.53 -23.36 2.58
CA ARG A 6 31.36 -22.81 3.94
C ARG A 6 31.95 -23.73 5.01
N GLU A 7 31.71 -25.04 4.91
CA GLU A 7 32.34 -26.06 5.77
C GLU A 7 33.87 -26.05 5.62
N LYS A 8 34.36 -25.80 4.40
CA LYS A 8 35.80 -25.65 4.15
C LYS A 8 36.45 -24.47 4.89
N ASN A 9 35.73 -23.47 5.37
CA ASN A 9 36.38 -22.32 6.00
C ASN A 9 36.28 -22.34 7.53
N LEU A 10 35.14 -22.78 8.09
CA LEU A 10 34.89 -22.72 9.55
C LEU A 10 35.89 -23.54 10.37
N GLY A 11 36.12 -24.81 10.05
CA GLY A 11 36.99 -25.68 10.86
C GLY A 11 38.44 -25.19 10.95
N SER A 12 38.99 -24.72 9.82
CA SER A 12 40.33 -24.12 9.76
C SER A 12 40.40 -22.77 10.48
N PHE A 13 39.33 -21.98 10.42
CA PHE A 13 39.24 -20.68 11.07
C PHE A 13 39.16 -20.81 12.59
N VAL A 14 38.33 -21.73 13.11
CA VAL A 14 38.29 -22.08 14.54
C VAL A 14 39.68 -22.52 15.04
N ALA A 15 40.36 -23.38 14.27
CA ALA A 15 41.70 -23.84 14.61
C ALA A 15 42.74 -22.71 14.59
N ALA A 16 42.60 -21.73 13.68
CA ALA A 16 43.47 -20.57 13.61
C ALA A 16 43.27 -19.63 14.82
N LEU A 17 42.01 -19.25 15.11
CA LEU A 17 41.68 -18.38 16.24
C LEU A 17 42.05 -19.00 17.60
N ARG A 18 41.84 -20.31 17.75
CA ARG A 18 42.27 -21.02 18.96
C ARG A 18 43.79 -20.94 19.16
N ARG A 19 44.56 -21.14 18.09
CA ARG A 19 46.03 -21.05 18.14
C ARG A 19 46.52 -19.63 18.36
N GLU A 20 45.85 -18.63 17.80
CA GLU A 20 46.14 -17.21 18.04
C GLU A 20 46.02 -16.86 19.53
N LYS A 21 45.05 -17.46 20.23
CA LYS A 21 44.88 -17.32 21.68
C LYS A 21 45.75 -18.25 22.52
N GLY A 22 46.61 -19.07 21.89
CA GLY A 22 47.50 -20.00 22.57
C GLY A 22 46.80 -21.18 23.25
N TRP A 23 45.54 -21.47 22.91
CA TRP A 23 44.76 -22.49 23.60
C TRP A 23 44.93 -23.89 23.03
N THR A 24 44.85 -24.92 23.87
CA THR A 24 44.70 -26.32 23.41
C THR A 24 43.26 -26.64 23.02
N GLN A 25 43.02 -27.73 22.26
CA GLN A 25 41.64 -28.17 21.94
C GLN A 25 40.83 -28.46 23.21
N LYS A 26 41.48 -29.01 24.25
CA LYS A 26 40.87 -29.27 25.56
C LYS A 26 40.45 -27.97 26.25
N GLU A 27 41.30 -26.96 26.23
CA GLU A 27 41.04 -25.64 26.82
C GLU A 27 39.90 -24.88 26.12
N LEU A 28 39.75 -25.00 24.81
CA LEU A 28 38.60 -24.44 24.10
C LEU A 28 37.31 -25.22 24.45
N ALA A 29 37.42 -26.55 24.58
CA ALA A 29 36.30 -27.41 24.94
C ALA A 29 35.77 -27.12 26.35
N GLU A 30 36.68 -26.91 27.32
CA GLU A 30 36.34 -26.53 28.70
C GLU A 30 35.57 -25.21 28.78
N ARG A 31 35.99 -24.20 27.99
CA ARG A 31 35.31 -22.89 27.92
C ARG A 31 33.90 -22.96 27.33
N LEU A 32 33.65 -23.93 26.47
CA LEU A 32 32.36 -24.11 25.78
C LEU A 32 31.51 -25.24 26.41
N HIS A 33 31.98 -25.85 27.49
CA HIS A 33 31.34 -27.00 28.13
C HIS A 33 31.05 -28.17 27.17
N VAL A 34 31.98 -28.44 26.24
CA VAL A 34 31.91 -29.56 25.29
C VAL A 34 33.10 -30.50 25.46
N THR A 35 33.12 -31.60 24.69
CA THR A 35 34.28 -32.51 24.66
C THR A 35 35.36 -31.99 23.71
N ASP A 36 36.62 -32.24 24.05
CA ASP A 36 37.78 -32.02 23.18
C ASP A 36 37.65 -32.73 21.82
N LYS A 37 37.02 -33.92 21.82
CA LYS A 37 36.68 -34.67 20.61
C LYS A 37 35.70 -33.91 19.70
N ALA A 38 34.76 -33.15 20.26
CA ALA A 38 33.85 -32.32 19.48
C ALA A 38 34.61 -31.20 18.75
N VAL A 39 35.47 -30.48 19.48
CA VAL A 39 36.34 -29.44 18.90
C VAL A 39 37.25 -30.02 17.81
N SER A 40 37.85 -31.20 18.04
CA SER A 40 38.68 -31.90 17.05
C SER A 40 37.91 -32.25 15.77
N LYS A 41 36.63 -32.64 15.90
CA LYS A 41 35.77 -32.92 14.73
C LYS A 41 35.43 -31.64 13.98
N TRP A 42 35.17 -30.53 14.67
CA TRP A 42 34.93 -29.23 14.04
C TRP A 42 36.14 -28.75 13.25
N GLU A 43 37.33 -28.78 13.87
CA GLU A 43 38.56 -28.33 13.21
C GLU A 43 38.93 -29.17 11.97
N ARG A 44 38.60 -30.48 12.00
CA ARG A 44 38.81 -31.40 10.88
C ARG A 44 37.64 -31.48 9.91
N ARG A 45 36.58 -30.69 10.10
CA ARG A 45 35.38 -30.64 9.24
C ARG A 45 34.60 -31.96 9.19
N VAL A 46 34.69 -32.74 10.25
CA VAL A 46 33.96 -34.01 10.40
C VAL A 46 32.53 -33.78 10.93
N SER A 47 32.31 -32.67 11.64
CA SER A 47 30.99 -32.25 12.10
C SER A 47 30.95 -30.73 12.27
N MET A 48 29.75 -30.16 12.29
CA MET A 48 29.53 -28.76 12.64
C MET A 48 29.23 -28.61 14.14
N PRO A 49 29.56 -27.47 14.76
CA PRO A 49 29.01 -27.12 16.06
C PRO A 49 27.49 -26.96 15.94
N ASP A 50 26.77 -27.36 16.99
CA ASP A 50 25.32 -27.18 17.06
C ASP A 50 24.96 -25.68 16.97
N THR A 51 23.79 -25.34 16.46
CA THR A 51 23.32 -23.96 16.29
C THR A 51 23.34 -23.20 17.62
N ALA A 52 23.04 -23.87 18.73
CA ALA A 52 23.11 -23.31 20.08
C ALA A 52 24.53 -22.96 20.54
N LEU A 53 25.57 -23.60 19.96
CA LEU A 53 26.97 -23.38 20.30
C LEU A 53 27.65 -22.32 19.42
N LEU A 54 27.01 -21.87 18.34
CA LEU A 54 27.59 -20.87 17.43
C LEU A 54 27.83 -19.53 18.11
N ILE A 55 26.89 -19.06 18.93
CA ILE A 55 27.01 -17.78 19.66
C ILE A 55 28.12 -17.88 20.72
N PRO A 56 28.10 -18.86 21.66
CA PRO A 56 29.18 -19.01 22.65
C PRO A 56 30.57 -19.23 22.05
N LEU A 57 30.67 -19.98 20.95
CA LEU A 57 31.92 -20.23 20.24
C LEU A 57 32.49 -18.93 19.64
N ALA A 58 31.63 -18.11 19.02
CA ALA A 58 32.02 -16.82 18.45
C ALA A 58 32.51 -15.85 19.54
N GLU A 59 31.76 -15.72 20.63
CA GLU A 59 32.13 -14.89 21.79
C GLU A 59 33.46 -15.33 22.42
N THR A 60 33.63 -16.64 22.63
CA THR A 60 34.87 -17.21 23.20
C THR A 60 36.08 -16.93 22.31
N LEU A 61 35.91 -17.03 20.99
CA LEU A 61 36.97 -16.76 20.01
C LEU A 61 37.14 -15.26 19.70
N GLY A 62 36.23 -14.39 20.16
CA GLY A 62 36.32 -12.94 19.99
C GLY A 62 36.00 -12.48 18.56
N VAL A 63 35.09 -13.18 17.88
CA VAL A 63 34.62 -12.87 16.52
C VAL A 63 33.09 -12.86 16.50
N SER A 64 32.49 -12.28 15.46
CA SER A 64 31.05 -12.39 15.21
C SER A 64 30.66 -13.78 14.69
N VAL A 65 29.40 -14.18 14.90
CA VAL A 65 28.86 -15.44 14.33
C VAL A 65 28.97 -15.44 12.81
N THR A 66 28.83 -14.27 12.17
CA THR A 66 28.99 -14.08 10.73
C THR A 66 30.41 -14.35 10.24
N GLU A 67 31.43 -13.91 10.98
CA GLU A 67 32.83 -14.22 10.69
C GLU A 67 33.13 -15.71 10.89
N LEU A 68 32.62 -16.29 11.98
CA LEU A 68 32.78 -17.71 12.30
C LEU A 68 32.22 -18.61 11.18
N LEU A 69 31.02 -18.28 10.67
CA LEU A 69 30.36 -19.03 9.60
C LEU A 69 30.98 -18.79 8.20
N ARG A 70 31.58 -17.63 7.95
CA ARG A 70 32.34 -17.36 6.72
C ARG A 70 33.76 -17.94 6.76
N GLY A 71 34.30 -18.14 7.96
CA GLY A 71 35.63 -18.66 8.23
C GLY A 71 36.76 -17.70 7.84
N GLU A 72 36.48 -16.39 7.87
CA GLU A 72 37.42 -15.31 7.64
C GLU A 72 37.04 -14.12 8.54
N ARG A 73 38.04 -13.36 9.00
CA ARG A 73 37.77 -12.10 9.72
C ARG A 73 37.16 -11.12 8.72
N LEU A 74 36.08 -10.48 9.11
CA LEU A 74 35.55 -9.34 8.38
C LEU A 74 36.39 -8.16 8.86
N GLU A 75 37.17 -7.56 7.96
CA GLU A 75 37.82 -6.28 8.27
C GLU A 75 36.72 -5.26 8.63
N SER A 76 36.49 -5.07 9.94
CA SER A 76 35.55 -4.09 10.44
C SER A 76 36.30 -2.80 10.75
N ASP A 77 36.48 -1.97 9.73
CA ASP A 77 36.22 -0.53 9.87
C ASP A 77 36.25 0.11 8.48
N ALA A 78 35.10 0.17 7.82
CA ALA A 78 34.92 1.07 6.70
C ALA A 78 33.71 1.98 7.01
N PRO A 79 33.85 3.31 6.90
CA PRO A 79 32.73 4.27 6.87
C PRO A 79 31.74 4.04 5.69
N LEU A 80 31.82 2.88 5.04
CA LEU A 80 30.91 2.38 4.03
C LEU A 80 29.61 1.83 4.64
N ALA A 81 29.61 1.28 5.86
CA ALA A 81 28.38 0.76 6.47
C ALA A 81 27.40 1.88 6.86
N GLN A 82 27.90 3.01 7.38
CA GLN A 82 27.06 4.19 7.62
C GLN A 82 26.56 4.79 6.30
N ARG A 83 27.42 4.92 5.28
CA ARG A 83 27.00 5.41 3.96
C ARG A 83 26.00 4.48 3.27
N GLU A 84 26.14 3.16 3.44
CA GLU A 84 25.21 2.18 2.88
C GLU A 84 23.86 2.22 3.61
N VAL A 85 23.87 2.32 4.94
CA VAL A 85 22.65 2.54 5.73
C VAL A 85 22.01 3.88 5.40
N GLU A 86 22.78 4.96 5.27
CA GLU A 86 22.29 6.28 4.85
C GLU A 86 21.71 6.23 3.43
N MET A 87 22.37 5.57 2.48
CA MET A 87 21.84 5.37 1.13
C MET A 87 20.56 4.52 1.11
N LEU A 88 20.44 3.50 1.96
CA LEU A 88 19.24 2.69 2.08
C LEU A 88 18.08 3.46 2.73
N VAL A 89 18.37 4.23 3.78
CA VAL A 89 17.39 5.10 4.45
C VAL A 89 16.95 6.22 3.52
N GLU A 90 17.88 6.91 2.84
CA GLU A 90 17.56 7.89 1.81
C GLU A 90 16.78 7.24 0.66
N GLY A 91 17.16 6.04 0.23
CA GLY A 91 16.45 5.27 -0.78
C GLY A 91 15.00 5.00 -0.36
N ALA A 92 14.78 4.52 0.87
CA ALA A 92 13.45 4.27 1.43
C ALA A 92 12.63 5.57 1.58
N VAL A 93 13.25 6.66 2.04
CA VAL A 93 12.62 7.97 2.16
C VAL A 93 12.26 8.53 0.78
N ARG A 94 13.13 8.40 -0.23
CA ARG A 94 12.86 8.83 -1.62
C ARG A 94 11.79 7.99 -2.28
N LEU A 95 11.75 6.68 -2.01
CA LEU A 95 10.67 5.81 -2.47
C LEU A 95 9.33 6.23 -1.85
N SER A 96 9.31 6.46 -0.53
CA SER A 96 8.13 6.97 0.18
C SER A 96 7.70 8.36 -0.33
N ALA A 97 8.65 9.27 -0.54
CA ALA A 97 8.41 10.60 -1.10
C ALA A 97 7.89 10.53 -2.54
N GLY A 98 8.41 9.61 -3.36
CA GLY A 98 7.95 9.37 -4.73
C GLY A 98 6.52 8.82 -4.77
N GLU A 99 6.17 7.91 -3.87
CA GLU A 99 4.79 7.42 -3.72
C GLU A 99 3.84 8.53 -3.25
N GLN A 100 4.26 9.33 -2.27
CA GLN A 100 3.49 10.49 -1.81
C GLN A 100 3.29 11.51 -2.93
N GLN A 101 4.32 11.78 -3.73
CA GLN A 101 4.25 12.73 -4.83
C GLN A 101 3.28 12.24 -5.93
N ARG A 102 3.34 10.97 -6.32
CA ARG A 102 2.37 10.38 -7.27
C ARG A 102 0.93 10.53 -6.78
N ARG A 103 0.68 10.27 -5.49
CA ARG A 103 -0.65 10.44 -4.88
C ARG A 103 -1.11 11.90 -4.91
N GLN A 104 -0.21 12.84 -4.60
CA GLN A 104 -0.52 14.26 -4.69
C GLN A 104 -0.85 14.69 -6.12
N GLU A 105 -0.11 14.21 -7.12
CA GLU A 105 -0.38 14.47 -8.54
C GLU A 105 -1.75 13.92 -8.97
N GLU A 106 -2.09 12.68 -8.57
CA GLU A 106 -3.42 12.13 -8.85
C GLU A 106 -4.53 12.95 -8.22
N ARG A 107 -4.32 13.40 -6.98
CA ARG A 107 -5.26 14.27 -6.28
C ARG A 107 -5.41 15.61 -6.99
N GLN A 108 -4.32 16.21 -7.48
CA GLN A 108 -4.38 17.43 -8.30
C GLN A 108 -5.11 17.20 -9.63
N LYS A 109 -4.92 16.06 -10.28
CA LYS A 109 -5.67 15.70 -11.50
C LYS A 109 -7.17 15.63 -11.23
N TRP A 110 -7.59 15.04 -10.11
CA TRP A 110 -9.01 14.98 -9.74
C TRP A 110 -9.59 16.35 -9.41
N LYS A 111 -8.86 17.19 -8.67
CA LYS A 111 -9.25 18.60 -8.43
C LYS A 111 -9.42 19.36 -9.73
N ARG A 112 -8.48 19.22 -10.68
CA ARG A 112 -8.57 19.84 -12.00
C ARG A 112 -9.78 19.35 -12.80
N ARG A 113 -10.03 18.04 -12.81
CA ARG A 113 -11.22 17.46 -13.48
C ARG A 113 -12.53 18.00 -12.90
N TRP A 114 -12.60 18.13 -11.58
CA TRP A 114 -13.76 18.71 -10.91
C TRP A 114 -13.95 20.19 -11.27
N TRP A 115 -12.87 20.99 -11.29
CA TRP A 115 -12.94 22.37 -11.75
C TRP A 115 -13.34 22.51 -13.22
N LEU A 116 -12.88 21.61 -14.10
CA LEU A 116 -13.29 21.57 -15.50
C LEU A 116 -14.76 21.16 -15.68
N CYS A 117 -15.32 20.36 -14.77
CA CYS A 117 -16.71 19.92 -14.81
C CYS A 117 -17.69 21.06 -14.53
N LEU A 118 -17.35 21.99 -13.62
CA LEU A 118 -18.23 23.11 -13.25
C LEU A 118 -18.73 23.95 -14.45
N PRO A 119 -17.89 24.51 -15.33
CA PRO A 119 -18.38 25.27 -16.47
C PRO A 119 -19.15 24.41 -17.47
N LEU A 120 -18.82 23.11 -17.60
CA LEU A 120 -19.55 22.20 -18.48
C LEU A 120 -20.96 21.89 -17.94
N ALA A 121 -21.11 21.69 -16.63
CA ALA A 121 -22.41 21.50 -15.98
C ALA A 121 -23.28 22.76 -16.15
N VAL A 122 -22.71 23.94 -15.89
CA VAL A 122 -23.41 25.23 -16.11
C VAL A 122 -23.86 25.39 -17.55
N LEU A 123 -23.02 25.03 -18.53
CA LEU A 123 -23.38 25.04 -19.94
C LEU A 123 -24.53 24.06 -20.24
N GLY A 124 -24.45 22.82 -19.73
CA GLY A 124 -25.51 21.81 -19.88
C GLY A 124 -26.85 22.30 -19.32
N MET A 125 -26.83 22.93 -18.15
CA MET A 125 -28.01 23.56 -17.54
C MET A 125 -28.57 24.71 -18.36
N ALA A 126 -27.71 25.59 -18.88
CA ALA A 126 -28.14 26.70 -19.72
C ALA A 126 -28.83 26.19 -21.00
N VAL A 127 -28.27 25.17 -21.65
CA VAL A 127 -28.88 24.54 -22.83
C VAL A 127 -30.22 23.91 -22.48
N LEU A 128 -30.33 23.22 -21.34
CA LEU A 128 -31.59 22.64 -20.87
C LEU A 128 -32.67 23.72 -20.69
N LEU A 129 -32.34 24.83 -20.04
CA LEU A 129 -33.25 25.96 -19.82
C LEU A 129 -33.72 26.61 -21.12
N LEU A 130 -32.82 26.79 -22.10
CA LEU A 130 -33.16 27.41 -23.38
C LEU A 130 -34.01 26.50 -24.27
N CYS A 131 -33.74 25.19 -24.27
CA CYS A 131 -34.40 24.25 -25.16
C CYS A 131 -35.67 23.64 -24.57
N ALA A 132 -35.79 23.53 -23.25
CA ALA A 132 -36.85 22.80 -22.56
C ALA A 132 -37.13 23.41 -21.17
N PRO A 133 -37.81 24.57 -21.08
CA PRO A 133 -38.09 25.25 -19.80
C PRO A 133 -39.25 24.59 -19.02
N ASP A 134 -39.17 23.28 -18.79
CA ASP A 134 -40.11 22.55 -17.94
C ASP A 134 -39.64 22.60 -16.47
N PRO A 135 -40.40 23.24 -15.56
CA PRO A 135 -40.03 23.34 -14.15
C PRO A 135 -39.84 21.99 -13.45
N ALA A 136 -40.59 20.95 -13.85
CA ALA A 136 -40.49 19.62 -13.25
C ALA A 136 -39.16 18.93 -13.59
N VAL A 137 -38.71 19.08 -14.83
CA VAL A 137 -37.40 18.59 -15.29
C VAL A 137 -36.29 19.39 -14.62
N PHE A 138 -36.42 20.72 -14.58
CA PHE A 138 -35.44 21.60 -13.98
C PHE A 138 -35.19 21.28 -12.50
N GLY A 139 -36.25 21.08 -11.71
CA GLY A 139 -36.12 20.73 -10.30
C GLY A 139 -35.35 19.43 -10.05
N GLY A 140 -35.61 18.41 -10.88
CA GLY A 140 -34.88 17.14 -10.81
C GLY A 140 -33.41 17.30 -11.16
N VAL A 141 -33.10 17.99 -12.26
CA VAL A 141 -31.72 18.23 -12.70
C VAL A 141 -30.93 19.07 -11.70
N LEU A 142 -31.53 20.14 -11.16
CA LEU A 142 -30.89 20.98 -10.14
C LEU A 142 -30.54 20.17 -8.88
N LEU A 143 -31.43 19.29 -8.43
CA LEU A 143 -31.18 18.42 -7.27
C LEU A 143 -30.04 17.44 -7.56
N VAL A 144 -30.05 16.79 -8.72
CA VAL A 144 -28.99 15.85 -9.12
C VAL A 144 -27.64 16.56 -9.22
N GLU A 145 -27.58 17.71 -9.89
CA GLU A 145 -26.34 18.48 -10.00
C GLU A 145 -25.82 18.96 -8.64
N GLY A 146 -26.69 19.53 -7.81
CA GLY A 146 -26.30 20.02 -6.49
C GLY A 146 -25.71 18.91 -5.62
N LEU A 147 -26.35 17.75 -5.59
CA LEU A 147 -25.85 16.58 -4.86
C LEU A 147 -24.54 16.07 -5.47
N CYS A 148 -24.49 15.87 -6.78
CA CYS A 148 -23.31 15.31 -7.44
C CYS A 148 -22.09 16.24 -7.35
N LEU A 149 -22.25 17.54 -7.53
CA LEU A 149 -21.18 18.51 -7.40
C LEU A 149 -20.73 18.65 -5.94
N GLY A 150 -21.66 18.67 -4.98
CA GLY A 150 -21.37 18.76 -3.55
C GLY A 150 -20.59 17.54 -3.04
N PHE A 151 -21.13 16.33 -3.25
CA PHE A 151 -20.43 15.09 -2.89
C PHE A 151 -19.16 14.89 -3.72
N GLY A 152 -19.16 15.27 -5.01
CA GLY A 152 -18.00 15.22 -5.88
C GLY A 152 -16.85 16.10 -5.39
N ALA A 153 -17.16 17.30 -4.88
CA ALA A 153 -16.20 18.19 -4.25
C ALA A 153 -15.59 17.52 -3.01
N TYR A 154 -16.44 16.97 -2.13
CA TYR A 154 -15.97 16.28 -0.94
C TYR A 154 -15.02 15.12 -1.26
N LEU A 155 -15.34 14.31 -2.28
CA LEU A 155 -14.48 13.19 -2.69
C LEU A 155 -13.19 13.63 -3.41
N CYS A 156 -13.14 14.82 -4.01
CA CYS A 156 -11.93 15.32 -4.68
C CYS A 156 -11.01 16.10 -3.72
N PHE A 157 -11.58 16.80 -2.71
CA PHE A 157 -10.83 17.70 -1.83
C PHE A 157 -10.76 17.24 -0.37
N GLY A 158 -11.68 16.42 0.11
CA GLY A 158 -11.80 16.06 1.52
C GLY A 158 -11.33 14.65 1.85
N ILE A 159 -11.75 13.66 1.05
CA ILE A 159 -11.57 12.25 1.43
C ILE A 159 -10.11 11.80 1.43
N ARG A 160 -9.79 10.87 2.34
CA ARG A 160 -8.49 10.22 2.42
C ARG A 160 -8.34 9.16 1.34
N ASP A 161 -7.25 9.21 0.58
CA ASP A 161 -6.97 8.25 -0.50
C ASP A 161 -6.43 6.90 0.02
N VAL A 162 -6.12 6.80 1.33
CA VAL A 162 -5.57 5.61 1.98
C VAL A 162 -6.31 5.37 3.29
N LEU A 163 -6.68 4.12 3.55
CA LEU A 163 -7.31 3.68 4.79
C LEU A 163 -6.24 3.39 5.86
N PRO A 164 -6.54 3.61 7.15
CA PRO A 164 -5.68 3.13 8.24
C PRO A 164 -5.42 1.61 8.17
N ALA A 165 -4.26 1.17 8.63
CA ALA A 165 -3.81 -0.23 8.53
C ALA A 165 -4.79 -1.26 9.12
N TYR A 166 -5.57 -0.89 10.14
CA TYR A 166 -6.55 -1.80 10.74
C TYR A 166 -7.67 -2.23 9.78
N TYR A 167 -7.90 -1.52 8.67
CA TYR A 167 -8.81 -1.94 7.59
C TYR A 167 -8.25 -3.11 6.77
N ASP A 168 -6.92 -3.23 6.69
CA ASP A 168 -6.27 -4.36 6.02
C ASP A 168 -6.27 -5.62 6.92
N GLU A 169 -6.21 -5.40 8.24
CA GLU A 169 -6.19 -6.48 9.25
C GLU A 169 -7.58 -7.00 9.61
N ASN A 170 -8.61 -6.15 9.55
CA ASN A 170 -9.98 -6.49 9.98
C ASN A 170 -10.98 -6.39 8.83
N ARG A 171 -11.96 -7.30 8.81
CA ARG A 171 -13.07 -7.26 7.84
C ARG A 171 -14.09 -6.17 8.20
N ILE A 172 -13.78 -4.93 7.85
CA ILE A 172 -14.64 -3.78 8.08
C ILE A 172 -15.38 -3.41 6.79
N THR A 173 -16.71 -3.44 6.82
CA THR A 173 -17.56 -3.10 5.66
C THR A 173 -18.03 -1.65 5.64
N SER A 174 -17.82 -0.92 6.74
CA SER A 174 -18.27 0.45 6.93
C SER A 174 -17.11 1.43 7.01
N TYR A 175 -17.22 2.54 6.28
CA TYR A 175 -16.32 3.68 6.37
C TYR A 175 -17.09 4.94 6.77
N SER A 176 -16.52 5.71 7.69
CA SER A 176 -17.08 6.98 8.15
C SER A 176 -15.99 8.03 8.27
N ASP A 177 -16.13 9.13 7.53
CA ASP A 177 -15.25 10.30 7.60
C ASP A 177 -16.11 11.57 7.48
N GLY A 178 -16.21 12.33 8.58
CA GLY A 178 -17.06 13.51 8.68
C GLY A 178 -18.53 13.23 8.35
N ILE A 179 -19.03 13.92 7.32
CA ILE A 179 -20.41 13.81 6.82
C ILE A 179 -20.59 12.58 5.91
N PHE A 180 -19.49 12.02 5.41
CA PHE A 180 -19.53 10.90 4.48
C PHE A 180 -19.49 9.57 5.22
N ARG A 181 -20.56 8.79 5.09
CA ARG A 181 -20.65 7.42 5.60
C ARG A 181 -21.07 6.50 4.49
N MET A 182 -20.31 5.44 4.29
CA MET A 182 -20.55 4.44 3.26
C MET A 182 -20.46 3.06 3.89
N ASN A 183 -21.49 2.25 3.67
CA ASN A 183 -21.51 0.86 4.08
C ASN A 183 -21.68 0.00 2.82
N LEU A 184 -20.69 -0.86 2.55
CA LEU A 184 -20.74 -1.84 1.48
C LEU A 184 -20.96 -3.22 2.10
N ALA A 185 -22.23 -3.60 2.25
CA ALA A 185 -22.59 -4.86 2.87
C ALA A 185 -21.93 -6.04 2.13
N GLY A 186 -21.24 -6.89 2.88
CA GLY A 186 -20.59 -8.09 2.36
C GLY A 186 -19.24 -7.88 1.67
N ILE A 187 -18.68 -6.66 1.65
CA ILE A 187 -17.36 -6.38 1.08
C ILE A 187 -16.46 -5.74 2.15
N ALA A 188 -15.27 -6.33 2.38
CA ALA A 188 -14.29 -5.76 3.29
C ALA A 188 -13.54 -4.62 2.60
N LEU A 189 -13.49 -3.44 3.24
CA LEU A 189 -12.74 -2.28 2.75
C LEU A 189 -11.28 -2.42 3.15
N ASN A 190 -10.37 -2.33 2.18
CA ASN A 190 -8.92 -2.43 2.39
C ASN A 190 -8.18 -1.48 1.44
N ASN A 191 -6.87 -1.30 1.63
CA ASN A 191 -6.06 -0.43 0.78
C ASN A 191 -5.88 -0.96 -0.66
N ARG A 192 -6.29 -2.20 -0.93
CA ARG A 192 -6.28 -2.79 -2.27
C ARG A 192 -7.49 -2.35 -3.10
N ASN A 193 -8.69 -2.30 -2.52
CA ASN A 193 -9.92 -1.93 -3.22
C ASN A 193 -10.32 -0.45 -3.06
N TRP A 194 -9.93 0.21 -1.97
CA TRP A 194 -10.33 1.58 -1.66
C TRP A 194 -10.02 2.61 -2.76
N PRO A 195 -8.82 2.64 -3.37
CA PRO A 195 -8.54 3.60 -4.44
C PRO A 195 -9.45 3.41 -5.67
N HIS A 196 -9.83 2.16 -5.97
CA HIS A 196 -10.72 1.84 -7.08
C HIS A 196 -12.17 2.26 -6.79
N ILE A 197 -12.62 2.11 -5.55
CA ILE A 197 -13.92 2.58 -5.08
C ILE A 197 -14.01 4.10 -5.22
N ILE A 198 -13.05 4.83 -4.64
CA ILE A 198 -13.03 6.30 -4.68
C ILE A 198 -12.92 6.81 -6.12
N ARG A 199 -12.10 6.18 -6.97
CA ARG A 199 -12.01 6.53 -8.39
C ARG A 199 -13.35 6.37 -9.10
N THR A 200 -14.08 5.29 -8.82
CA THR A 200 -15.39 5.03 -9.43
C THR A 200 -16.41 6.06 -8.98
N CYS A 201 -16.45 6.38 -7.68
CA CYS A 201 -17.30 7.45 -7.16
C CYS A 201 -16.97 8.81 -7.82
N ARG A 202 -15.69 9.18 -7.89
CA ARG A 202 -15.24 10.45 -8.52
C ARG A 202 -15.66 10.52 -9.99
N LEU A 203 -15.51 9.44 -10.76
CA LEU A 203 -15.92 9.41 -12.17
C LEU A 203 -17.42 9.61 -12.34
N TRP A 204 -18.24 8.91 -11.54
CA TRP A 204 -19.68 9.06 -11.61
C TRP A 204 -20.12 10.47 -11.21
N LEU A 205 -19.66 10.97 -10.07
CA LEU A 205 -20.07 12.29 -9.56
C LEU A 205 -19.59 13.47 -10.41
N ILE A 206 -18.49 13.31 -11.16
CA ILE A 206 -18.03 14.30 -12.15
C ILE A 206 -18.76 14.13 -13.49
N GLY A 207 -19.08 12.91 -13.89
CA GLY A 207 -19.73 12.61 -15.16
C GLY A 207 -21.22 12.96 -15.16
N THR A 208 -21.93 12.69 -14.08
CA THR A 208 -23.38 12.89 -13.98
C THR A 208 -23.81 14.34 -14.22
N PRO A 209 -23.19 15.37 -13.62
CA PRO A 209 -23.55 16.78 -13.91
C PRO A 209 -23.39 17.17 -15.39
N VAL A 210 -22.45 16.56 -16.11
CA VAL A 210 -22.25 16.84 -17.54
C VAL A 210 -23.24 16.05 -18.41
N GLY A 211 -23.47 14.78 -18.07
CA GLY A 211 -24.29 13.87 -18.88
C GLY A 211 -25.79 13.98 -18.62
N PHE A 212 -26.20 14.29 -17.39
CA PHE A 212 -27.60 14.23 -16.97
C PHE A 212 -28.49 15.28 -17.65
N PRO A 213 -28.12 16.56 -17.74
CA PRO A 213 -28.91 17.56 -18.48
C PRO A 213 -29.09 17.18 -19.96
N LEU A 214 -28.03 16.64 -20.59
CA LEU A 214 -28.06 16.17 -21.98
C LEU A 214 -28.96 14.95 -22.15
N LEU A 215 -28.92 14.01 -21.20
CA LEU A 215 -29.79 12.84 -21.18
C LEU A 215 -31.27 13.26 -21.04
N CYS A 216 -31.57 14.21 -20.15
CA CYS A 216 -32.90 14.77 -20.02
C CYS A 216 -33.40 15.42 -21.32
N LEU A 217 -32.54 16.16 -22.02
CA LEU A 217 -32.88 16.74 -23.33
C LEU A 217 -33.21 15.69 -24.38
N MET A 218 -32.47 14.57 -24.41
CA MET A 218 -32.75 13.48 -25.36
C MET A 218 -34.04 12.74 -25.03
N LEU A 219 -34.30 12.46 -23.76
CA LEU A 219 -35.44 11.63 -23.34
C LEU A 219 -36.75 12.40 -23.17
N ARG A 220 -36.73 13.74 -23.26
CA ARG A 220 -37.92 14.59 -23.08
C ARG A 220 -39.09 14.27 -24.01
N ALA A 221 -38.79 13.79 -25.23
CA ALA A 221 -39.83 13.44 -26.20
C ALA A 221 -40.51 12.10 -25.89
N PHE A 222 -39.90 11.27 -25.03
CA PHE A 222 -40.31 9.90 -24.78
C PHE A 222 -40.84 9.69 -23.36
N LEU A 223 -40.40 10.49 -22.39
CA LEU A 223 -40.77 10.33 -20.99
C LEU A 223 -41.94 11.24 -20.60
N PRO A 224 -42.98 10.69 -19.95
CA PRO A 224 -44.01 11.51 -19.32
C PRO A 224 -43.45 12.23 -18.08
N PRO A 225 -44.11 13.29 -17.56
CA PRO A 225 -43.64 14.06 -16.41
C PRO A 225 -43.32 13.23 -15.15
N LEU A 226 -44.04 12.13 -14.91
CA LEU A 226 -43.79 11.24 -13.78
C LEU A 226 -42.48 10.42 -13.93
N GLY A 227 -41.99 10.25 -15.16
CA GLY A 227 -40.78 9.50 -15.50
C GLY A 227 -39.47 10.18 -15.07
N TRP A 228 -39.51 11.47 -14.72
CA TRP A 228 -38.31 12.22 -14.30
C TRP A 228 -37.80 11.84 -12.90
N LEU A 229 -38.71 11.45 -12.00
CA LEU A 229 -38.35 11.00 -10.64
C LEU A 229 -37.48 9.73 -10.64
N PRO A 230 -37.89 8.60 -11.26
CA PRO A 230 -37.05 7.41 -11.29
C PRO A 230 -35.73 7.64 -12.02
N LEU A 231 -35.73 8.46 -13.09
CA LEU A 231 -34.50 8.82 -13.80
C LEU A 231 -33.51 9.58 -12.90
N SER A 232 -34.01 10.53 -12.11
CA SER A 232 -33.18 11.28 -11.14
C SER A 232 -32.65 10.38 -10.03
N LEU A 233 -33.47 9.44 -9.53
CA LEU A 233 -33.03 8.45 -8.54
C LEU A 233 -31.92 7.54 -9.10
N ILE A 234 -32.04 7.10 -10.35
CA ILE A 234 -31.01 6.31 -11.02
C ILE A 234 -29.72 7.13 -11.16
N ALA A 235 -29.80 8.42 -11.49
CA ALA A 235 -28.61 9.27 -11.59
C ALA A 235 -27.87 9.43 -10.25
N VAL A 236 -28.60 9.55 -9.14
CA VAL A 236 -28.02 9.72 -7.80
C VAL A 236 -27.55 8.40 -7.18
N LEU A 237 -28.31 7.31 -7.33
CA LEU A 237 -28.05 6.04 -6.66
C LEU A 237 -27.34 5.01 -7.56
N GLY A 238 -27.36 5.22 -8.88
CA GLY A 238 -26.79 4.29 -9.85
C GLY A 238 -25.29 4.04 -9.67
N PHE A 239 -24.56 4.95 -9.02
CA PHE A 239 -23.13 4.81 -8.77
C PHE A 239 -22.77 3.65 -7.82
N PHE A 240 -23.71 3.18 -7.00
CA PHE A 240 -23.45 2.06 -6.10
C PHE A 240 -23.14 0.76 -6.86
N VAL A 241 -23.72 0.55 -8.03
CA VAL A 241 -23.48 -0.66 -8.85
C VAL A 241 -22.02 -0.77 -9.31
N PRO A 242 -21.45 0.23 -10.02
CA PRO A 242 -20.05 0.17 -10.42
C PRO A 242 -19.11 0.22 -9.21
N VAL A 243 -19.50 0.87 -8.10
CA VAL A 243 -18.71 0.87 -6.85
C VAL A 243 -18.61 -0.53 -6.26
N VAL A 244 -19.73 -1.24 -6.11
CA VAL A 244 -19.76 -2.61 -5.58
C VAL A 244 -18.96 -3.55 -6.49
N TYR A 245 -19.08 -3.39 -7.80
CA TYR A 245 -18.29 -4.15 -8.76
C TYR A 245 -16.78 -3.89 -8.60
N ALA A 246 -16.37 -2.62 -8.54
CA ALA A 246 -14.97 -2.26 -8.33
C ALA A 246 -14.46 -2.79 -6.98
N ALA A 247 -15.25 -2.65 -5.92
CA ALA A 247 -14.91 -3.12 -4.58
C ALA A 247 -14.65 -4.63 -4.57
N LYS A 248 -15.55 -5.43 -5.17
CA LYS A 248 -15.44 -6.89 -5.23
C LYS A 248 -14.32 -7.39 -6.14
N LYS A 249 -14.03 -6.66 -7.23
CA LYS A 249 -12.95 -7.03 -8.16
C LYS A 249 -11.55 -6.93 -7.54
N TYR A 250 -11.38 -5.99 -6.61
CA TYR A 250 -10.09 -5.67 -6.00
C TYR A 250 -10.02 -6.01 -4.51
N GLU A 251 -11.04 -6.68 -3.96
CA GLU A 251 -11.02 -7.31 -2.63
C GLU A 251 -9.89 -8.36 -2.57
#